data_AF-A0AB36P6Q9-F1
#
_entry.id   AF-A0AB36P6Q9-F1
#
_cell.length_a   1.000
_cell.length_b   1.000
_cell.length_c   1.000
_cell.angle_alpha   90.00
_cell.angle_beta   90.00
_cell.angle_gamma   90.00
#
_symmetry.space_group_name_H-M   'P 1'
#
loop_
_entity.id
_entity.type
_entity.pdbx_description
1 polymer ?
#
loop_
_entity_poly.entity_id
_entity_poly.type
_entity_poly.pdbx_seq_one_letter_code
_entity_poly.pdbx_strand_id
1 'polypeptide(L)'
;METNSDIDREKFDFQIANKKVIKLKSFYVHTFIYITGLIIFILKDYYGFPLNFFPFKYLNYIIMLIWTCVFIISAVDIFAYYKIFGEEWEQNKVKNILDKRKEKQKWE
;
A
#
# COMPACT_ATOMS: atom_id res chain seq x y z
N MET A 1 38.28 7.84 4.28
CA MET A 1 37.14 7.70 5.21
C MET A 1 35.77 7.69 4.50
N GLU A 2 35.71 7.70 3.15
CA GLU A 2 34.45 7.77 2.40
C GLU A 2 33.67 6.45 2.30
N THR A 3 34.34 5.31 2.43
CA THR A 3 33.76 3.98 2.17
C THR A 3 32.62 3.59 3.12
N ASN A 4 32.63 4.05 4.37
CA ASN A 4 31.57 3.72 5.34
C ASN A 4 30.27 4.49 5.01
N SER A 5 30.41 5.73 4.51
CA SER A 5 29.27 6.61 4.24
C SER A 5 28.43 6.19 3.02
N ASP A 6 29.05 5.58 2.01
CA ASP A 6 28.34 5.04 0.85
C ASP A 6 27.63 3.71 1.16
N ILE A 7 28.25 2.84 1.94
CA ILE A 7 27.62 1.58 2.39
C ILE A 7 26.38 1.87 3.26
N ASP A 8 26.45 2.89 4.12
CA ASP A 8 25.31 3.32 4.93
C ASP A 8 24.17 3.92 4.09
N ARG A 9 24.49 4.67 3.03
CA ARG A 9 23.48 5.20 2.09
C ARG A 9 22.79 4.08 1.32
N GLU A 10 23.56 3.16 0.76
CA GLU A 10 23.03 2.05 -0.03
C GLU A 10 22.10 1.14 0.81
N LYS A 11 22.49 0.84 2.06
CA LYS A 11 21.63 0.10 3.01
C LYS A 11 20.35 0.86 3.39
N PHE A 12 20.40 2.18 3.46
CA PHE A 12 19.24 3.01 3.81
C PHE A 12 18.23 3.05 2.65
N ASP A 13 18.71 3.26 1.44
CA ASP A 13 17.90 3.26 0.22
C ASP A 13 17.27 1.88 -0.02
N PHE A 14 18.03 0.80 0.19
CA PHE A 14 17.51 -0.56 0.08
C PHE A 14 16.42 -0.87 1.11
N GLN A 15 16.56 -0.39 2.35
CA GLN A 15 15.53 -0.56 3.39
C GLN A 15 14.27 0.24 3.12
N ILE A 16 14.40 1.47 2.58
CA ILE A 16 13.26 2.29 2.20
C ILE A 16 12.52 1.64 1.03
N ALA A 17 13.24 1.22 0.00
CA ALA A 17 12.68 0.51 -1.14
C ALA A 17 11.95 -0.76 -0.69
N ASN A 18 12.57 -1.59 0.17
CA ASN A 18 11.92 -2.79 0.68
C ASN A 18 10.66 -2.50 1.51
N LYS A 19 10.68 -1.48 2.38
CA LYS A 19 9.49 -1.11 3.16
C LYS A 19 8.34 -0.64 2.28
N LYS A 20 8.64 0.13 1.22
CA LYS A 20 7.65 0.56 0.22
C LYS A 20 7.02 -0.66 -0.47
N VAL A 21 7.85 -1.59 -0.96
CA VAL A 21 7.41 -2.79 -1.69
C VAL A 21 6.61 -3.75 -0.80
N ILE A 22 7.03 -3.97 0.45
CA ILE A 22 6.32 -4.87 1.39
C ILE A 22 4.93 -4.34 1.74
N LYS A 23 4.81 -3.03 2.00
CA LYS A 23 3.51 -2.39 2.25
C LYS A 23 2.59 -2.50 1.03
N LEU A 24 3.14 -2.26 -0.16
CA LEU A 24 2.40 -2.34 -1.41
C LEU A 24 1.93 -3.77 -1.70
N LYS A 25 2.80 -4.76 -1.48
CA LYS A 25 2.53 -6.18 -1.73
C LYS A 25 1.38 -6.70 -0.86
N SER A 26 1.38 -6.38 0.43
CA SER A 26 0.33 -6.82 1.36
C SER A 26 -1.05 -6.29 0.94
N PHE A 27 -1.09 -5.02 0.52
CA PHE A 27 -2.34 -4.42 0.03
C PHE A 27 -2.80 -4.98 -1.30
N TYR A 28 -1.87 -5.20 -2.24
CA TYR A 28 -2.21 -5.72 -3.57
C TYR A 28 -2.82 -7.12 -3.46
N VAL A 29 -2.33 -7.95 -2.54
CA VAL A 29 -2.92 -9.27 -2.24
C VAL A 29 -4.35 -9.12 -1.73
N HIS A 30 -4.60 -8.22 -0.78
CA HIS A 30 -5.95 -8.01 -0.23
C HIS A 30 -6.93 -7.51 -1.31
N THR A 31 -6.47 -6.57 -2.13
CA THR A 31 -7.21 -6.01 -3.27
C THR A 31 -7.50 -7.07 -4.34
N PHE A 32 -6.52 -7.92 -4.65
CA PHE A 32 -6.67 -8.98 -5.63
C PHE A 32 -7.69 -10.03 -5.20
N ILE A 33 -7.69 -10.41 -3.91
CA ILE A 33 -8.69 -11.30 -3.32
C ILE A 33 -10.08 -10.65 -3.39
N TYR A 34 -10.18 -9.36 -3.08
CA TYR A 34 -11.43 -8.60 -3.15
C TYR A 34 -12.01 -8.57 -4.58
N ILE A 35 -11.21 -8.20 -5.58
CA ILE A 35 -11.62 -8.16 -6.99
C ILE A 35 -12.07 -9.55 -7.46
N THR A 36 -11.33 -10.60 -7.08
CA THR A 36 -11.69 -11.98 -7.41
C THR A 36 -13.06 -12.35 -6.80
N GLY A 37 -13.32 -11.99 -5.56
CA GLY A 37 -14.62 -12.18 -4.90
C GLY A 37 -15.76 -11.41 -5.57
N LEU A 38 -15.50 -10.18 -6.01
CA LEU A 38 -16.46 -9.34 -6.74
C LEU A 38 -16.85 -9.98 -8.08
N ILE A 39 -15.86 -10.47 -8.84
CA ILE A 39 -16.09 -11.15 -10.11
C ILE A 39 -16.96 -12.41 -9.89
N ILE A 40 -16.63 -13.22 -8.88
CA ILE A 40 -17.41 -14.43 -8.54
C ILE A 40 -18.86 -14.06 -8.17
N PHE A 41 -19.07 -12.97 -7.44
CA PHE A 41 -20.41 -12.49 -7.11
C PHE A 41 -21.21 -12.06 -8.33
N ILE A 42 -20.61 -11.28 -9.23
CA ILE A 42 -21.25 -10.85 -10.48
C ILE A 42 -21.59 -12.09 -11.33
N LEU A 43 -20.68 -13.06 -11.42
CA LEU A 43 -20.97 -14.32 -12.13
C LEU A 43 -22.15 -15.07 -11.52
N LYS A 44 -22.21 -15.17 -10.18
CA LYS A 44 -23.33 -15.83 -9.49
C LYS A 44 -24.67 -15.14 -9.79
N ASP A 45 -24.71 -13.82 -9.66
CA ASP A 45 -25.92 -13.00 -9.83
C ASP A 45 -26.39 -12.98 -11.30
N TYR A 46 -25.45 -12.86 -12.25
CA TYR A 46 -25.74 -12.71 -13.66
C TYR A 46 -25.97 -14.05 -14.40
N TYR A 47 -25.25 -15.12 -14.02
CA TYR A 47 -25.41 -16.46 -14.62
C TYR A 47 -26.40 -17.36 -13.87
N GLY A 48 -27.03 -16.87 -12.79
CA GLY A 48 -28.04 -17.62 -12.04
C GLY A 48 -27.50 -18.92 -11.42
N PHE A 49 -26.20 -18.98 -11.14
CA PHE A 49 -25.59 -20.17 -10.55
C PHE A 49 -26.09 -20.34 -9.10
N PRO A 50 -26.73 -21.47 -8.74
CA PRO A 50 -27.18 -21.70 -7.37
C PRO A 50 -25.98 -22.07 -6.50
N LEU A 51 -25.12 -21.09 -6.22
CA LEU A 51 -24.06 -21.20 -5.22
C LEU A 51 -24.71 -21.15 -3.84
N ASN A 52 -25.32 -22.27 -3.44
CA ASN A 52 -25.89 -22.53 -2.13
C ASN A 52 -24.82 -22.77 -1.05
N PHE A 53 -23.58 -22.36 -1.29
CA PHE A 53 -22.48 -22.49 -0.33
C PHE A 53 -22.51 -21.32 0.66
N PHE A 54 -22.39 -21.61 1.95
CA PHE A 54 -22.14 -20.60 2.97
C PHE A 54 -20.70 -20.08 2.78
N PRO A 55 -20.42 -18.77 2.63
CA PRO A 55 -21.21 -17.56 2.93
C PRO A 55 -21.96 -16.92 1.75
N PHE A 56 -21.81 -17.42 0.52
CA PHE A 56 -22.39 -16.84 -0.70
C PHE A 56 -23.92 -16.77 -0.70
N LYS A 57 -24.61 -17.64 0.06
CA LYS A 57 -26.06 -17.60 0.26
C LYS A 57 -26.56 -16.31 0.92
N TYR A 58 -25.76 -15.71 1.81
CA TYR A 58 -26.12 -14.48 2.55
C TYR A 58 -25.63 -13.21 1.87
N LEU A 59 -24.91 -13.35 0.76
CA LEU A 59 -24.32 -12.26 0.03
C LEU A 59 -25.42 -11.53 -0.76
N ASN A 60 -25.97 -10.48 -0.16
CA ASN A 60 -26.97 -9.58 -0.75
C ASN A 60 -26.29 -8.39 -1.44
N TYR A 61 -27.02 -7.75 -2.35
CA TYR A 61 -26.57 -6.54 -3.05
C TYR A 61 -26.07 -5.45 -2.09
N ILE A 62 -26.76 -5.25 -0.95
CA ILE A 62 -26.36 -4.27 0.07
C ILE A 62 -24.99 -4.60 0.68
N ILE A 63 -24.73 -5.88 0.97
CA ILE A 63 -23.45 -6.31 1.55
C ILE A 63 -22.33 -6.09 0.51
N MET A 64 -22.59 -6.42 -0.75
CA MET A 64 -21.65 -6.16 -1.83
C MET A 64 -21.38 -4.66 -2.00
N LEU A 65 -22.41 -3.82 -1.90
CA LEU A 65 -22.30 -2.36 -2.04
C LEU A 65 -21.46 -1.77 -0.90
N ILE A 66 -21.71 -2.19 0.35
CA ILE A 66 -20.88 -1.78 1.50
C ILE A 66 -19.43 -2.22 1.31
N TRP A 67 -19.20 -3.48 0.91
CA TRP A 67 -17.87 -4.00 0.64
C TRP A 67 -17.17 -3.25 -0.50
N THR A 68 -17.92 -2.82 -1.52
CA THR A 68 -17.43 -1.98 -2.62
C THR A 68 -17.04 -0.59 -2.14
N CYS A 69 -17.85 0.04 -1.29
CA CYS A 69 -17.49 1.32 -0.68
C CYS A 69 -16.22 1.22 0.17
N VAL A 70 -16.09 0.19 1.01
CA VAL A 70 -14.89 -0.06 1.83
C VAL A 70 -13.65 -0.27 0.96
N PHE A 71 -13.80 -1.00 -0.15
CA PHE A 71 -12.72 -1.16 -1.12
C PHE A 71 -12.30 0.15 -1.78
N ILE A 72 -13.26 0.98 -2.22
CA ILE A 72 -12.97 2.28 -2.83
C ILE A 72 -12.23 3.19 -1.86
N ILE A 73 -12.67 3.27 -0.60
CA ILE A 73 -11.98 4.04 0.45
C ILE A 73 -10.55 3.53 0.62
N SER A 74 -10.37 2.21 0.68
CA SER A 74 -9.04 1.59 0.83
C SER A 74 -8.12 1.89 -0.38
N ALA A 75 -8.68 1.92 -1.59
CA ALA A 75 -7.96 2.29 -2.80
C ALA A 75 -7.55 3.77 -2.79
N VAL A 76 -8.44 4.67 -2.36
CA VAL A 76 -8.18 6.10 -2.22
C VAL A 76 -7.11 6.36 -1.17
N ASP A 77 -7.15 5.70 -0.02
CA ASP A 77 -6.15 5.85 1.05
C ASP A 77 -4.74 5.49 0.56
N ILE A 78 -4.63 4.49 -0.33
CA ILE A 78 -3.32 4.10 -0.87
C ILE A 78 -2.89 4.96 -2.02
N PHE A 79 -3.82 5.45 -2.83
CA PHE A 79 -3.49 6.47 -3.81
C PHE A 79 -3.01 7.75 -3.12
N ALA A 80 -3.66 8.16 -2.03
CA ALA A 80 -3.24 9.27 -1.19
C ALA A 80 -1.89 8.99 -0.53
N TYR A 81 -1.68 7.79 0.03
CA TYR A 81 -0.37 7.41 0.58
C TYR A 81 0.72 7.42 -0.50
N TYR A 82 0.47 6.87 -1.68
CA TYR A 82 1.45 6.88 -2.78
C TYR A 82 1.77 8.30 -3.26
N LYS A 83 0.75 9.17 -3.36
CA LYS A 83 0.90 10.57 -3.78
C LYS A 83 1.57 11.45 -2.71
N ILE A 84 1.26 11.25 -1.44
CA ILE A 84 1.74 12.08 -0.30
C ILE A 84 3.08 11.57 0.25
N PHE A 85 3.29 10.25 0.30
CA PHE A 85 4.54 9.63 0.80
C PHE A 85 5.55 9.29 -0.31
N GLY A 86 5.24 9.57 -1.58
CA GLY A 86 6.09 9.19 -2.72
C GLY A 86 7.37 10.01 -2.83
N GLU A 87 7.25 11.31 -3.11
CA GLU A 87 8.38 12.18 -3.46
C GLU A 87 8.63 13.27 -2.42
N GLU A 88 7.58 14.00 -2.02
CA GLU A 88 7.72 15.17 -1.15
C GLU A 88 8.17 14.79 0.27
N TRP A 89 7.61 13.71 0.82
CA TRP A 89 8.05 13.15 2.11
C TRP A 89 9.50 12.69 2.06
N GLU A 90 9.91 12.07 0.96
CA GLU A 90 11.26 11.53 0.79
C GLU A 90 12.28 12.66 0.70
N GLN A 91 11.99 13.71 -0.08
CA GLN A 91 12.82 14.92 -0.15
C GLN A 91 12.93 15.62 1.22
N ASN A 92 11.83 15.73 1.97
CA ASN A 92 11.87 16.34 3.30
C ASN A 92 12.67 15.50 4.31
N LYS A 93 12.61 14.17 4.21
CA LYS A 93 13.38 13.29 5.10
C LYS A 93 14.88 13.38 4.82
N VAL A 94 15.26 13.36 3.54
CA VAL A 94 16.65 13.52 3.09
C VAL A 94 17.19 14.88 3.50
N LYS A 95 16.42 15.96 3.29
CA LYS A 95 16.79 17.31 3.71
C LYS A 95 17.04 17.39 5.21
N ASN A 96 16.16 16.83 6.04
CA ASN A 96 16.30 16.83 7.50
C ASN A 96 17.51 16.00 7.98
N ILE A 97 17.83 14.89 7.31
CA ILE A 97 19.04 14.08 7.63
C ILE A 97 20.31 14.83 7.24
N LEU A 98 20.33 15.49 6.07
CA LEU A 98 21.47 16.30 5.61
C LEU A 98 21.70 17.51 6.52
N ASP A 99 20.63 18.16 6.97
CA ASP A 99 20.71 19.33 7.86
C ASP A 99 21.25 18.95 9.24
N LYS A 100 20.74 17.86 9.83
CA LYS A 100 21.27 17.31 11.09
C LYS A 100 22.74 16.92 11.02
N ARG A 101 23.21 16.39 9.87
CA ARG A 101 24.64 16.08 9.68
C ARG A 101 25.49 17.33 9.53
N LYS A 102 24.99 18.37 8.84
CA LYS A 102 25.68 19.67 8.72
C LYS A 102 25.79 20.41 10.05
N GLU A 103 24.75 20.38 10.88
CA GLU A 103 24.85 20.93 12.24
C GLU A 103 25.91 20.18 13.03
N LYS A 104 25.90 18.84 13.05
CA LYS A 104 26.87 18.05 13.81
C LYS A 104 28.33 18.32 13.41
N GLN A 105 28.61 18.52 12.11
CA GLN A 105 29.96 18.88 11.62
C GLN A 105 30.39 20.32 11.90
N LYS A 106 29.46 21.23 12.23
CA LYS A 106 29.80 22.62 12.55
C LYS A 106 30.21 22.84 14.00
N TRP A 107 29.92 21.86 14.86
CA TRP A 107 30.22 21.89 16.30
C TRP A 107 31.46 21.08 16.68
N GLU A 108 32.12 20.45 15.71
CA GLU A 108 33.44 19.79 15.80
C GLU A 108 34.48 20.61 15.03
#